data_AF-A0A9D9IBQ0-F1
#
_entry.id   AF-A0A9D9IBQ0-F1
#
_cell.length_a   1.000
_cell.length_b   1.000
_cell.length_c   1.000
_cell.angle_alpha   90.00
_cell.angle_beta   90.00
_cell.angle_gamma   90.00
#
_symmetry.space_group_name_H-M   'P 1'
#
loop_
_entity.id
_entity.type
_entity.pdbx_description
1 polymer ?
#
loop_
_entity_poly.entity_id
_entity_poly.type
_entity_poly.pdbx_seq_one_letter_code
_entity_poly.pdbx_strand_id
1 'polypeptide(L)'
;GSLWYPGFAEYTEKNIPSASPARIYISLGNKEAKTGNRIMKTVADCTERICSHYSRIGMDTFFEWNEGNHFHDAPLRVAKGIRYLIS
;
A
#
# COMPACT_ATOMS: atom_id res chain seq x y z
N GLY A 1 -2.31 -5.71 3.80
CA GLY A 1 -2.78 -4.83 4.89
C GLY A 1 -4.22 -4.41 4.64
N SER A 2 -4.90 -3.85 5.64
CA SER A 2 -6.30 -3.42 5.54
C SER A 2 -6.45 -2.02 4.94
N LEU A 3 -5.70 -1.68 3.88
CA LEU A 3 -5.74 -0.35 3.27
C LEU A 3 -7.11 0.01 2.66
N TRP A 4 -7.95 -1.00 2.42
CA TRP A 4 -9.35 -0.88 2.00
C TRP A 4 -10.32 -0.53 3.13
N TYR A 5 -9.86 -0.52 4.40
CA TYR A 5 -10.76 -0.27 5.52
C TYR A 5 -11.41 1.11 5.38
N PRO A 6 -12.74 1.23 5.56
CA PRO A 6 -13.44 2.50 5.36
C PRO A 6 -12.82 3.65 6.16
N GLY A 7 -12.52 4.76 5.47
CA GLY A 7 -11.93 5.95 6.10
C GLY A 7 -10.41 5.92 6.25
N PHE A 8 -9.72 4.82 5.92
CA PHE A 8 -8.28 4.72 6.14
C PHE A 8 -7.47 5.65 5.22
N ALA A 9 -7.81 5.72 3.94
CA ALA A 9 -7.16 6.65 3.01
C ALA A 9 -7.36 8.11 3.47
N GLU A 10 -8.58 8.48 3.83
CA GLU A 10 -8.92 9.82 4.34
C GLU A 10 -8.18 10.14 5.65
N TYR A 11 -7.98 9.14 6.50
CA TYR A 11 -7.18 9.28 7.71
C TYR A 11 -5.72 9.58 7.39
N THR A 12 -5.10 8.85 6.46
CA THR A 12 -3.71 9.11 6.05
C THR A 12 -3.52 10.48 5.43
N GLU A 13 -4.52 10.99 4.69
CA GLU A 13 -4.48 12.32 4.08
C GLU A 13 -4.53 13.45 5.13
N LYS A 14 -5.12 13.18 6.31
CA LYS A 14 -5.28 14.16 7.41
C LYS A 14 -4.22 14.05 8.49
N ASN A 15 -3.49 12.93 8.55
CA ASN A 15 -2.57 12.62 9.64
C ASN A 15 -1.24 12.18 9.06
N ILE A 16 -0.19 12.94 9.37
CA ILE A 16 1.18 12.58 9.01
C ILE A 16 1.73 11.66 10.10
N PRO A 17 2.36 10.52 9.76
CA PRO A 17 3.01 9.66 10.73
C PRO A 17 4.00 10.44 11.60
N SER A 18 3.86 10.35 12.92
CA SER A 18 4.67 11.10 13.90
C SER A 18 6.17 10.81 13.78
N ALA A 19 6.52 9.60 13.32
CA ALA A 19 7.89 9.15 13.13
C ALA A 19 8.45 9.40 11.72
N SER A 20 7.68 10.03 10.82
CA SER A 20 8.00 10.30 9.40
C SER A 20 9.00 9.29 8.81
N PRO A 21 8.54 8.07 8.45
CA PRO A 21 9.44 7.02 8.01
C PRO A 21 10.29 7.49 6.84
N ALA A 22 11.59 7.19 6.88
CA ALA A 22 12.52 7.56 5.81
C ALA A 22 12.11 6.95 4.46
N ARG A 23 11.49 5.76 4.48
CA ARG A 23 11.02 5.04 3.29
C ARG A 23 9.73 4.27 3.55
N ILE A 24 8.88 4.21 2.52
CA ILE A 24 7.61 3.47 2.53
C ILE A 24 7.58 2.55 1.30
N TYR A 25 7.41 1.25 1.55
CA TYR A 25 7.19 0.26 0.50
C TYR A 25 5.76 -0.28 0.58
N ILE A 26 5.02 -0.20 -0.52
CA ILE A 26 3.65 -0.70 -0.61
C ILE A 26 3.56 -1.70 -1.76
N SER A 27 3.02 -2.88 -1.48
CA SER A 27 2.85 -3.95 -2.46
C SER A 27 1.40 -4.41 -2.51
N LEU A 28 0.83 -4.50 -3.72
CA LEU A 28 -0.55 -4.92 -3.93
C LEU A 28 -0.64 -5.93 -5.09
N GLY A 29 -1.40 -7.00 -4.90
CA GLY A 29 -1.70 -7.97 -5.94
C GLY A 29 -2.78 -7.47 -6.91
N ASN A 30 -2.59 -7.66 -8.21
CA ASN A 30 -3.50 -7.21 -9.27
C ASN A 30 -4.86 -7.94 -9.30
N LYS A 31 -5.03 -9.01 -8.50
CA LYS A 31 -6.31 -9.69 -8.29
C LYS A 31 -6.96 -9.34 -6.94
N GLU A 32 -6.31 -8.57 -6.05
CA GLU A 32 -6.86 -8.23 -4.73
C GLU A 32 -8.16 -7.40 -4.84
N ALA A 33 -8.24 -6.47 -5.80
CA ALA A 33 -9.46 -5.72 -6.09
C ALA A 33 -10.56 -6.53 -6.81
N LYS A 34 -10.24 -7.73 -7.32
CA LYS A 34 -11.19 -8.61 -8.05
C LYS A 34 -11.96 -9.54 -7.10
N THR A 35 -12.31 -9.04 -5.92
CA THR A 35 -13.08 -9.77 -4.89
C THR A 35 -14.57 -9.48 -5.00
N GLY A 36 -15.46 -10.33 -4.51
CA GLY A 36 -16.91 -10.06 -4.46
C GLY A 36 -17.30 -9.02 -3.40
N ASN A 37 -16.47 -8.81 -2.38
CA ASN A 37 -16.76 -7.90 -1.28
C ASN A 37 -16.62 -6.44 -1.74
N ARG A 38 -17.73 -5.68 -1.72
CA ARG A 38 -17.82 -4.30 -2.20
C ARG A 38 -16.81 -3.35 -1.53
N ILE A 39 -16.52 -3.54 -0.25
CA ILE A 39 -15.56 -2.70 0.47
C ILE A 39 -14.14 -3.07 0.03
N MET A 40 -13.79 -4.35 0.05
CA MET A 40 -12.44 -4.78 -0.31
C MET A 40 -12.08 -4.51 -1.78
N LYS A 41 -13.07 -4.41 -2.69
CA LYS A 41 -12.85 -4.02 -4.09
C LYS A 41 -12.14 -2.67 -4.22
N THR A 42 -12.27 -1.77 -3.26
CA THR A 42 -11.63 -0.43 -3.30
C THR A 42 -10.15 -0.46 -2.92
N VAL A 43 -9.58 -1.63 -2.59
CA VAL A 43 -8.18 -1.73 -2.10
C VAL A 43 -7.17 -1.12 -3.09
N ALA A 44 -7.40 -1.24 -4.39
CA ALA A 44 -6.56 -0.64 -5.42
C ALA A 44 -6.57 0.89 -5.32
N ASP A 45 -7.75 1.50 -5.46
CA ASP A 45 -7.93 2.94 -5.40
C ASP A 45 -7.45 3.53 -4.07
N CYS A 46 -7.78 2.89 -2.94
CA CYS A 46 -7.32 3.32 -1.63
C CYS A 46 -5.79 3.28 -1.54
N THR A 47 -5.16 2.22 -2.04
CA THR A 47 -3.69 2.06 -2.01
C THR A 47 -3.00 3.12 -2.85
N GLU A 48 -3.47 3.37 -4.07
CA GLU A 48 -2.92 4.39 -4.96
C GLU A 48 -3.07 5.81 -4.38
N ARG A 49 -4.23 6.11 -3.76
CA ARG A 49 -4.45 7.38 -3.05
C ARG A 49 -3.44 7.59 -1.92
N ILE A 50 -3.23 6.57 -1.10
CA ILE A 50 -2.28 6.61 0.01
C ILE A 50 -0.85 6.80 -0.49
N CYS A 51 -0.43 6.05 -1.52
CA CYS A 51 0.90 6.19 -2.12
C CYS A 51 1.12 7.59 -2.69
N SER A 52 0.13 8.11 -3.41
CA SER A 52 0.17 9.44 -4.00
C SER A 52 0.24 10.54 -2.94
N HIS A 53 -0.49 10.38 -1.83
CA HIS A 53 -0.44 11.33 -0.71
C HIS A 53 0.95 11.35 -0.08
N TYR A 54 1.50 10.20 0.30
CA TYR A 54 2.83 10.12 0.92
C TYR A 54 3.94 10.64 0.02
N SER A 55 3.90 10.30 -1.27
CA SER A 55 4.85 10.85 -2.25
C SER A 55 4.76 12.39 -2.33
N ARG A 56 3.54 12.94 -2.32
CA ARG A 56 3.30 14.39 -2.41
C ARG A 56 3.82 15.17 -1.19
N ILE A 57 3.77 14.57 0.00
CA ILE A 57 4.28 15.20 1.22
C ILE A 57 5.79 14.95 1.45
N GLY A 58 6.49 14.39 0.45
CA GLY A 58 7.94 14.24 0.46
C GLY A 58 8.47 12.96 1.11
N MET A 59 7.63 11.95 1.34
CA MET A 59 8.08 10.65 1.83
C MET A 59 8.55 9.76 0.66
N ASP A 60 9.72 9.13 0.80
CA ASP A 60 10.29 8.21 -0.20
C ASP A 60 9.43 6.93 -0.32
N THR A 61 8.44 6.98 -1.21
CA THR A 61 7.36 6.01 -1.30
C THR A 61 7.47 5.23 -2.60
N PHE A 62 7.57 3.91 -2.50
CA PHE A 62 7.55 3.01 -3.64
C PHE A 62 6.32 2.11 -3.60
N PHE A 63 5.63 2.03 -4.74
CA PHE A 63 4.46 1.20 -4.94
C PHE A 63 4.71 0.15 -6.02
N GLU A 64 4.43 -1.11 -5.71
CA GLU A 64 4.61 -2.24 -6.64
C GLU A 64 3.32 -3.06 -6.82
N TRP A 65 2.87 -3.15 -8.07
CA TRP A 65 1.90 -4.15 -8.50
C TRP A 65 2.54 -5.52 -8.62
N ASN A 66 1.90 -6.52 -8.03
CA ASN A 66 2.32 -7.92 -8.09
C ASN A 66 1.25 -8.77 -8.79
N GLU A 67 1.66 -9.83 -9.46
CA GLU A 67 0.70 -10.80 -9.99
C GLU A 67 0.01 -11.55 -8.84
N GLY A 68 -1.29 -11.81 -8.97
CA GLY A 68 -1.99 -12.69 -8.04
C GLY A 68 -2.80 -11.96 -6.97
N ASN A 69 -3.24 -12.72 -5.97
CA ASN A 69 -4.06 -12.24 -4.87
C ASN A 69 -3.21 -11.93 -3.63
N HIS A 70 -3.87 -11.70 -2.49
CA HIS A 70 -3.23 -11.34 -1.24
C HIS A 70 -2.14 -12.32 -0.76
N PHE A 71 -2.32 -13.61 -1.04
CA PHE A 71 -1.48 -14.69 -0.53
C PHE A 71 -0.39 -15.13 -1.51
N HIS A 72 -0.40 -14.61 -2.74
CA HIS A 72 0.57 -14.98 -3.76
C HIS A 72 1.94 -14.36 -3.45
N ASP A 73 2.98 -15.21 -3.46
CA ASP A 73 4.39 -14.85 -3.29
C ASP A 73 4.69 -13.94 -2.09
N ALA A 74 3.95 -14.12 -0.98
CA ALA A 74 4.12 -13.29 0.21
C ALA A 74 5.57 -13.20 0.71
N PRO A 75 6.36 -14.30 0.80
CA PRO A 75 7.77 -14.20 1.22
C PRO A 75 8.63 -13.34 0.28
N LEU A 76 8.44 -13.46 -1.03
CA LEU A 76 9.18 -12.68 -2.02
C LEU A 76 8.82 -11.19 -1.94
N ARG A 77 7.53 -10.88 -1.81
CA ARG A 77 7.03 -9.50 -1.67
C ARG A 77 7.59 -8.82 -0.42
N VAL A 78 7.68 -9.55 0.69
CA VAL A 78 8.33 -9.07 1.92
C VAL A 78 9.82 -8.85 1.71
N ALA A 79 10.53 -9.79 1.06
CA ALA A 79 11.96 -9.65 0.78
C ALA A 79 12.27 -8.42 -0.10
N LYS A 80 11.46 -8.16 -1.13
CA LYS A 80 11.55 -6.92 -1.94
C LYS A 80 11.39 -5.67 -1.09
N GLY A 81 10.40 -5.67 -0.19
CA GLY A 81 10.16 -4.56 0.73
C GLY A 81 11.34 -4.30 1.66
N ILE A 82 11.88 -5.35 2.29
CA ILE A 82 13.07 -5.23 3.15
C ILE A 82 14.24 -4.65 2.36
N ARG A 83 14.51 -5.18 1.16
CA ARG A 83 15.58 -4.69 0.28
C ARG A 83 15.44 -3.21 -0.03
N TYR A 84 14.23 -2.73 -0.32
CA TYR A 84 13.96 -1.31 -0.56
C TYR A 84 14.20 -0.45 0.68
N LEU A 85 13.80 -0.95 1.86
CA LEU A 85 13.97 -0.19 3.11
C LEU A 85 15.45 0.02 3.45
N ILE A 86 16.33 -0.93 3.11
CA ILE A 86 17.77 -0.90 3.48
C ILE A 86 18.71 -0.40 2.37
N SER A 87 18.22 -0.11 1.15
CA SER A 87 19.05 0.33 0.02
C SER A 87 19.57 1.74 0.16
#